data_AF-A0A7J5X8F7-F1
#
_entry.id   AF-A0A7J5X8F7-F1
#
_cell.length_a   1.000
_cell.length_b   1.000
_cell.length_c   1.000
_cell.angle_alpha   90.00
_cell.angle_beta   90.00
_cell.angle_gamma   90.00
#
_symmetry.space_group_name_H-M   'P 1'
#
loop_
_entity.id
_entity.type
_entity.pdbx_description
1 polymer ?
#
loop_
_entity_poly.entity_id
_entity_poly.type
_entity_poly.pdbx_seq_one_letter_code
_entity_poly.pdbx_strand_id
1 'polypeptide(L)'
;MSHTRLLVWGKKNGKGHMSAPNLAALPPTNEAFIENVKRAHFQAMWWRNLNVNLLPALNPEEFGWKKDTCNRSLIPSHLPEDAKRVPDYILEMIRCGCKKFTALQKYVLLGQLKRVNIN
;
A
#
# COMPACT_ATOMS: atom_id res chain seq x y z
N MET A 1 -2.69 3.26 11.59
CA MET A 1 -3.68 2.17 11.75
C MET A 1 -4.39 2.39 13.08
N SER A 2 -5.72 2.44 13.11
CA SER A 2 -6.44 2.64 14.38
C SER A 2 -6.34 1.40 15.28
N HIS A 3 -6.32 1.62 16.60
CA HIS A 3 -6.22 0.57 17.61
C HIS A 3 -7.28 -0.52 17.42
N THR A 4 -8.51 -0.14 17.11
CA THR A 4 -9.63 -1.06 16.86
C THR A 4 -9.37 -2.05 15.73
N ARG A 5 -8.72 -1.62 14.64
CA ARG A 5 -8.46 -2.48 13.48
C ARG A 5 -7.39 -3.53 13.77
N LEU A 6 -6.40 -3.19 14.59
CA LEU A 6 -5.40 -4.14 15.09
C LEU A 6 -6.03 -5.24 15.93
N LEU A 7 -6.94 -4.88 16.84
CA LEU A 7 -7.63 -5.84 17.70
C LEU A 7 -8.49 -6.83 16.90
N VAL A 8 -9.25 -6.33 15.92
CA VAL A 8 -10.07 -7.19 15.03
C VAL A 8 -9.20 -8.14 14.21
N TRP A 9 -8.11 -7.63 13.64
CA TRP A 9 -7.15 -8.45 12.89
C TRP A 9 -6.52 -9.54 13.76
N GLY A 10 -6.03 -9.17 14.94
CA GLY A 10 -5.42 -10.10 15.89
C GLY A 10 -6.39 -11.19 16.34
N LYS A 11 -7.66 -10.83 16.61
CA LYS A 11 -8.69 -11.82 16.96
C LYS A 11 -9.00 -12.80 15.82
N LYS A 12 -8.96 -12.33 14.56
CA LYS A 12 -9.27 -13.14 13.37
C LYS A 12 -8.11 -14.07 12.98
N ASN A 13 -6.88 -13.60 13.11
CA ASN A 13 -5.69 -14.29 12.63
C ASN A 13 -4.82 -14.91 13.76
N GLY A 14 -5.17 -14.68 15.03
CA GLY A 14 -4.38 -15.12 16.18
C GLY A 14 -4.55 -16.59 16.60
N LYS A 15 -5.22 -17.45 15.81
CA LYS A 15 -5.38 -18.87 16.14
C LYS A 15 -4.35 -19.73 15.41
N GLY A 16 -3.37 -20.25 16.15
CA GLY A 16 -2.50 -21.36 15.72
C GLY A 16 -1.15 -20.94 15.12
N HIS A 17 -0.14 -20.76 15.98
CA HIS A 17 1.24 -20.49 15.59
C HIS A 17 1.97 -21.80 15.18
N MET A 18 1.93 -22.15 13.89
CA MET A 18 2.89 -23.09 13.29
C MET A 18 3.38 -22.64 11.90
N SER A 19 2.76 -21.63 11.28
CA SER A 19 3.15 -21.11 9.98
C SER A 19 3.28 -19.59 10.00
N ALA A 20 4.13 -19.07 9.11
CA ALA A 20 4.26 -17.62 8.93
C ALA A 20 2.88 -17.03 8.56
N PRO A 21 2.47 -15.91 9.18
CA PRO A 21 1.20 -15.28 8.84
C PRO A 21 1.19 -14.91 7.36
N ASN A 22 0.05 -15.13 6.71
CA ASN A 22 -0.12 -14.72 5.32
C ASN A 22 0.15 -13.20 5.22
N LEU A 23 1.18 -12.81 4.45
CA LEU A 23 1.57 -11.41 4.29
C LEU A 23 0.41 -10.57 3.73
N ALA A 24 -0.45 -11.15 2.90
CA ALA A 24 -1.65 -10.48 2.37
C ALA A 24 -2.73 -10.27 3.44
N ALA A 25 -2.67 -10.99 4.57
CA ALA A 25 -3.54 -10.75 5.70
C ALA A 25 -3.06 -9.57 6.53
N LEU A 26 -1.78 -9.19 6.48
CA LEU A 26 -1.25 -8.09 7.29
C LEU A 26 -2.04 -6.80 7.02
N PRO A 27 -2.43 -6.07 8.07
CA PRO A 27 -3.15 -4.84 7.87
C PRO A 27 -2.21 -3.79 7.26
N PRO A 28 -2.71 -2.90 6.38
CA PRO A 28 -1.88 -1.95 5.65
C PRO A 28 -1.23 -0.93 6.60
N THR A 29 -0.04 -0.43 6.24
CA THR A 29 0.59 0.68 6.98
C THR A 29 -0.32 1.92 6.97
N ASN A 30 -0.07 2.86 7.89
CA ASN A 30 -0.92 4.04 8.03
C ASN A 30 -0.89 4.89 6.75
N GLU A 31 0.29 5.03 6.17
CA GLU A 31 0.58 5.77 4.96
C GLU A 31 -0.11 5.10 3.76
N ALA A 32 -0.03 3.77 3.65
CA ALA A 32 -0.70 3.02 2.59
C ALA A 32 -2.23 3.14 2.70
N PHE A 33 -2.75 3.17 3.93
CA PHE A 33 -4.17 3.37 4.18
C PHE A 33 -4.62 4.78 3.78
N ILE A 34 -3.87 5.83 4.14
CA ILE A 34 -4.19 7.22 3.77
C ILE A 34 -4.25 7.37 2.24
N GLU A 35 -3.24 6.90 1.53
CA GLU A 35 -3.21 6.95 0.06
C GLU A 35 -4.37 6.16 -0.56
N ASN A 36 -4.78 5.04 0.05
CA ASN A 36 -5.94 4.29 -0.42
C ASN A 36 -7.26 5.06 -0.23
N VAL A 37 -7.43 5.74 0.90
CA VAL A 37 -8.62 6.56 1.16
C VAL A 37 -8.70 7.72 0.17
N LYS A 38 -7.58 8.40 -0.11
CA LYS A 38 -7.52 9.46 -1.13
C LYS A 38 -7.97 8.97 -2.51
N ARG A 39 -7.45 7.82 -2.96
CA ARG A 39 -7.83 7.24 -4.26
C ARG A 39 -9.31 6.87 -4.32
N ALA A 40 -9.82 6.21 -3.28
CA ALA A 40 -11.23 5.84 -3.19
C ALA A 40 -12.14 7.08 -3.20
N HIS A 41 -11.73 8.16 -2.53
CA HIS A 41 -12.45 9.42 -2.54
C HIS A 41 -12.51 10.05 -3.93
N PHE A 42 -11.38 10.08 -4.66
CA PHE A 42 -11.34 10.57 -6.03
C PHE A 42 -12.27 9.76 -6.96
N GLN A 43 -12.21 8.43 -6.87
CA GLN A 43 -13.07 7.55 -7.67
C GLN A 43 -14.55 7.76 -7.37
N ALA A 44 -14.92 7.84 -6.08
CA ALA A 44 -16.30 8.06 -5.66
C ALA A 44 -16.83 9.42 -6.15
N MET A 45 -16.00 10.47 -6.09
CA MET A 45 -16.37 11.77 -6.63
C MET A 45 -16.52 11.74 -8.15
N TRP A 46 -15.62 11.06 -8.86
CA TRP A 46 -15.75 10.90 -10.31
C TRP A 46 -17.07 10.24 -10.67
N TRP A 47 -17.40 9.11 -10.03
CA TRP A 47 -18.66 8.40 -10.26
C TRP A 47 -19.89 9.24 -9.92
N ARG A 48 -19.86 9.97 -8.81
CA ARG A 48 -20.96 10.86 -8.41
C ARG A 48 -21.25 11.92 -9.48
N ASN A 49 -20.21 12.42 -10.14
CA ASN A 49 -20.32 13.50 -11.12
C ASN A 49 -20.44 12.96 -12.56
N LEU A 50 -20.60 11.66 -12.80
CA LEU A 50 -20.86 11.16 -14.17
C LEU A 50 -22.21 11.65 -14.73
N ASN A 51 -23.20 11.88 -13.86
CA ASN A 51 -24.55 12.29 -14.26
C ASN A 51 -24.73 13.81 -14.36
N VAL A 52 -23.82 14.56 -13.74
CA VAL A 52 -23.81 16.03 -13.76
C VAL A 52 -22.70 16.37 -14.73
N ASN A 53 -22.98 16.99 -15.88
CA ASN A 53 -21.96 17.37 -16.88
C ASN A 53 -20.93 18.42 -16.38
N LEU A 54 -20.77 18.54 -15.06
CA LEU A 54 -19.81 19.34 -14.35
C LEU A 54 -18.83 18.39 -13.65
N LEU A 55 -17.75 18.05 -14.34
CA LEU A 55 -16.63 17.36 -13.70
C LEU A 55 -15.90 18.38 -12.80
N PRO A 56 -15.76 18.12 -11.50
CA PRO A 56 -14.94 18.96 -10.64
C PRO A 56 -13.49 18.97 -11.13
N ALA A 57 -12.89 20.15 -11.24
CA ALA A 57 -11.49 20.34 -11.65
C ALA A 57 -10.55 19.89 -10.53
N LEU A 58 -10.48 18.59 -10.30
CA LEU A 58 -9.60 17.98 -9.31
C LEU A 58 -8.36 17.43 -9.99
N ASN A 59 -7.21 17.66 -9.36
CA ASN A 59 -5.99 17.05 -9.81
C ASN A 59 -5.88 15.62 -9.23
N PRO A 60 -5.91 14.55 -10.05
CA PRO A 60 -5.80 13.18 -9.56
C PRO A 60 -4.50 12.92 -8.77
N GLU A 61 -3.44 13.69 -9.04
CA GLU A 61 -2.13 13.53 -8.38
C GLU A 61 -2.16 13.88 -6.89
N GLU A 62 -3.07 14.77 -6.47
CA GLU A 62 -3.31 15.08 -5.06
C GLU A 62 -4.03 13.94 -4.31
N PHE A 63 -4.66 13.04 -5.07
CA PHE A 63 -5.46 11.93 -4.55
C PHE A 63 -4.76 10.57 -4.67
N GLY A 64 -3.43 10.57 -4.75
CA GLY A 64 -2.66 9.32 -4.75
C GLY A 64 -2.70 8.58 -6.08
N TRP A 65 -2.77 9.32 -7.19
CA TRP A 65 -2.58 8.81 -8.55
C TRP A 65 -1.34 9.43 -9.19
N LYS A 66 -0.81 8.79 -10.23
CA LYS A 66 0.21 9.33 -11.12
C LYS A 66 -0.30 9.23 -12.54
N LYS A 67 -0.10 10.29 -13.33
CA LYS A 67 -0.43 10.27 -14.75
C LYS A 67 0.65 9.51 -15.52
N ASP A 68 0.25 8.47 -16.23
CA ASP A 68 1.08 7.85 -17.25
C ASP A 68 0.74 8.47 -18.60
N THR A 69 1.60 9.38 -19.05
CA THR A 69 1.43 10.10 -20.31
C THR A 69 1.57 9.19 -21.53
N CYS A 70 2.33 8.11 -21.42
CA CYS A 70 2.54 7.17 -22.51
C CYS A 70 1.27 6.36 -22.77
N ASN A 71 0.64 5.87 -21.71
CA ASN A 71 -0.56 5.04 -21.79
C ASN A 71 -1.87 5.82 -21.59
N ARG A 72 -1.79 7.14 -21.39
CA ARG A 72 -2.93 8.03 -21.09
C ARG A 72 -3.80 7.50 -19.95
N SER A 73 -3.17 6.94 -18.93
CA SER A 73 -3.85 6.27 -17.82
C SER A 73 -3.45 6.87 -16.47
N LEU A 74 -4.27 6.60 -15.45
CA LEU A 74 -3.95 6.92 -14.07
C LEU A 74 -3.48 5.65 -13.37
N ILE A 75 -2.26 5.69 -12.85
CA ILE A 75 -1.66 4.60 -12.08
C ILE A 75 -1.70 4.98 -10.60
N PRO A 76 -2.08 4.07 -9.68
CA PRO A 76 -2.00 4.34 -8.25
C PRO A 76 -0.58 4.78 -7.85
N SER A 77 -0.47 5.88 -7.12
CA SER A 77 0.81 6.27 -6.53
C SER A 77 1.27 5.20 -5.54
N HIS A 78 2.57 4.93 -5.53
CA HIS A 78 3.19 4.17 -4.46
C HIS A 78 3.16 4.98 -3.16
N LEU A 79 3.43 4.28 -2.04
CA LEU A 79 3.73 4.91 -0.77
C LEU A 79 4.72 6.08 -0.95
N PRO A 80 4.57 7.17 -0.17
CA PRO A 80 5.53 8.28 -0.15
C PRO A 80 6.96 7.75 0.02
N GLU A 81 7.94 8.38 -0.63
CA GLU A 81 9.33 7.89 -0.62
C GLU A 81 9.96 7.90 0.78
N ASP A 82 9.51 8.82 1.64
CA ASP A 82 9.88 8.98 3.04
C ASP A 82 9.17 8.00 3.98
N ALA A 83 8.13 7.30 3.51
CA ALA A 83 7.39 6.37 4.34
C ALA A 83 8.23 5.13 4.70
N LYS A 84 8.39 4.88 6.00
CA LYS A 84 9.03 3.66 6.51
C LYS A 84 8.20 2.44 6.10
N ARG A 85 8.72 1.65 5.15
CA ARG A 85 8.07 0.40 4.69
C ARG A 85 8.04 -0.68 5.75
N VAL A 86 9.00 -0.65 6.67
CA VAL A 86 9.19 -1.62 7.73
C VAL A 86 9.40 -0.86 9.05
N PRO A 87 8.64 -1.16 10.11
CA PRO A 87 8.88 -0.59 11.44
C PRO A 87 10.29 -0.92 11.97
N ASP A 88 10.86 0.01 12.74
CA ASP A 88 12.24 -0.10 13.24
C ASP A 88 12.45 -1.36 14.11
N TYR A 89 11.47 -1.71 14.95
CA TYR A 89 11.56 -2.91 15.81
C TYR A 89 11.67 -4.22 15.00
N ILE A 90 11.09 -4.29 13.80
CA ILE A 90 11.26 -5.45 12.90
C ILE A 90 12.67 -5.46 12.33
N LEU A 91 13.19 -4.30 11.93
CA LEU A 91 14.57 -4.17 11.46
C LEU A 91 15.57 -4.57 12.56
N GLU A 92 15.28 -4.26 13.81
CA GLU A 92 16.08 -4.66 14.98
C GLU A 92 16.04 -6.18 15.20
N MET A 93 14.88 -6.83 15.07
CA MET A 93 14.76 -8.29 15.18
C MET A 93 15.51 -9.04 14.06
N ILE A 94 15.59 -8.46 12.86
CA ILE A 94 16.30 -9.07 11.72
C ILE A 94 17.82 -8.91 11.85
N ARG A 95 18.32 -8.00 12.71
CA ARG A 95 19.75 -7.86 13.04
C ARG A 95 20.23 -8.97 14.00
N CYS A 96 20.07 -10.23 13.61
CA CYS A 96 20.90 -11.27 14.17
C CYS A 96 22.35 -10.98 13.74
N GLY A 97 23.24 -10.78 14.72
CA GLY A 97 24.64 -10.35 14.56
C GLY A 97 25.58 -11.38 13.91
N CYS A 98 25.09 -12.21 13.00
CA CYS A 98 25.87 -13.23 12.33
C CYS A 98 26.20 -12.78 10.89
N LYS A 99 27.34 -12.07 10.77
CA LYS A 99 28.13 -11.79 9.54
C LYS A 99 27.41 -11.14 8.33
N LYS A 100 27.76 -9.85 8.13
CA LYS A 100 27.70 -9.02 6.90
C LYS A 100 26.54 -9.30 5.91
N PHE A 101 25.51 -8.47 6.02
CA PHE A 101 24.31 -8.49 5.19
C PHE A 101 24.43 -7.47 4.04
N THR A 102 24.88 -7.91 2.87
CA THR A 102 24.99 -7.05 1.66
C THR A 102 24.00 -7.38 0.54
N ALA A 103 22.98 -8.22 0.76
CA ALA A 103 22.16 -8.73 -0.36
C ALA A 103 20.64 -8.41 -0.32
N LEU A 104 20.02 -8.13 0.82
CA LEU A 104 18.55 -8.14 0.91
C LEU A 104 17.85 -6.77 0.76
N GLN A 105 18.59 -5.67 0.62
CA GLN A 105 17.99 -4.39 0.19
C GLN A 105 17.44 -4.45 -1.24
N LYS A 106 17.96 -5.34 -2.11
CA LYS A 106 17.51 -5.46 -3.51
C LYS A 106 16.17 -6.20 -3.66
N TYR A 107 15.88 -7.18 -2.81
CA TYR A 107 14.72 -8.07 -3.04
C TYR A 107 13.37 -7.48 -2.57
N VAL A 108 13.37 -6.62 -1.54
CA VAL A 108 12.14 -5.93 -1.12
C VAL A 108 11.66 -4.91 -2.17
N LEU A 109 12.56 -4.44 -3.04
CA LEU A 109 12.22 -3.54 -4.16
C LEU A 109 11.65 -4.27 -5.38
N LEU A 110 11.97 -5.56 -5.58
CA LEU A 110 11.59 -6.31 -6.80
C LEU A 110 10.26 -7.07 -6.68
N GLY A 111 9.79 -7.35 -5.46
CA GLY A 111 8.62 -8.22 -5.21
C GLY A 111 7.23 -7.64 -5.50
N GLN A 112 7.10 -6.39 -5.99
CA GLN A 112 5.81 -5.74 -6.25
C GLN A 112 5.41 -5.71 -7.74
N LEU A 113 6.24 -6.25 -8.64
CA LEU A 113 5.90 -6.36 -10.07
C LEU A 113 5.10 -7.64 -10.36
N LYS A 114 3.83 -7.68 -9.96
CA LYS A 114 2.85 -8.53 -10.64
C LYS A 114 2.07 -7.67 -11.62
N ARG A 115 2.47 -7.73 -12.90
CA ARG A 115 1.66 -7.25 -14.02
C ARG A 115 0.36 -8.07 -14.01
N VAL A 116 -0.78 -7.39 -13.89
CA VAL A 116 -2.07 -7.97 -14.26
C VAL A 116 -2.16 -7.85 -15.77
N ASN A 117 -2.05 -8.99 -16.46
CA ASN A 117 -2.27 -9.11 -17.89
C ASN A 117 -3.80 -9.21 -18.07
N ILE A 118 -4.38 -8.30 -18.85
CA ILE A 118 -5.77 -8.39 -19.30
C ILE A 118 -5.69 -8.37 -20.82
N ASN A 119 -6.19 -9.45 -21.42
CA ASN A 119 -6.33 -9.65 -22.87
C ASN A 119 -7.14 -8.52 -23.52
#